data_AF-A0A8J7QDZ1-F1
#
_entry.id   AF-A0A8J7QDZ1-F1
#
_cell.length_a   1.000
_cell.length_b   1.000
_cell.length_c   1.000
_cell.angle_alpha   90.00
_cell.angle_beta   90.00
_cell.angle_gamma   90.00
#
_symmetry.space_group_name_H-M   'P 1'
#
loop_
_entity.id
_entity.type
_entity.pdbx_description
1 polymer ?
#
loop_
_entity_poly.entity_id
_entity_poly.type
_entity_poly.pdbx_seq_one_letter_code
_entity_poly.pdbx_strand_id
1 'polypeptide(L)' 'QTRRKRFRHPDVGTITFRVVELAVVAAPELRIMAYTPADDQTWRKLPLTRRRTAGEAAG' A
#
# COMPACT_ATOMS: atom_id res chain seq x y z
N GLN A 1 5.11 -15.94 7.04
CA GLN A 1 4.17 -15.32 8.00
C GLN A 1 3.69 -14.00 7.44
N THR A 2 2.37 -13.75 7.46
CA THR A 2 1.82 -12.47 7.01
C THR A 2 1.75 -11.52 8.21
N ARG A 3 2.53 -10.43 8.19
CA ARG A 3 2.58 -9.46 9.30
C ARG A 3 1.64 -8.30 9.05
N ARG A 4 0.91 -7.82 10.07
CA ARG A 4 0.14 -6.57 9.96
C ARG A 4 1.06 -5.36 10.19
N LYS A 5 0.97 -4.36 9.30
CA LYS A 5 1.69 -3.09 9.42
C LYS A 5 0.71 -1.93 9.35
N ARG A 6 0.83 -1.00 10.29
CA ARG A 6 0.00 0.21 10.39
C ARG A 6 0.81 1.40 9.91
N PHE A 7 0.19 2.27 9.14
CA PHE A 7 0.77 3.52 8.67
C PHE A 7 -0.19 4.66 8.96
N ARG A 8 0.37 5.84 9.23
CA ARG A 8 -0.40 7.08 9.37
C ARG A 8 -0.22 7.89 8.10
N HIS A 9 -1.28 8.04 7.31
CA HIS A 9 -1.32 8.92 6.15
C HIS A 9 -1.83 10.30 6.60
N PRO A 10 -1.26 11.41 6.10
CA PRO A 10 -1.69 12.76 6.49
C PRO A 10 -3.19 12.99 6.23
N ASP A 11 -3.69 12.59 5.05
CA ASP A 11 -5.06 12.96 4.64
C ASP A 11 -6.16 11.96 5.04
N VAL A 12 -5.84 10.66 5.15
CA VAL A 12 -6.86 9.60 5.38
C VAL A 12 -6.72 8.92 6.74
N GLY A 13 -5.79 9.43 7.55
CA GLY A 13 -5.44 8.87 8.86
C GLY A 13 -4.80 7.49 8.76
N THR A 14 -5.14 6.62 9.70
CA THR A 14 -4.53 5.29 9.80
C THR A 14 -5.02 4.34 8.70
N ILE A 15 -4.07 3.63 8.08
CA ILE A 15 -4.28 2.54 7.12
C ILE A 15 -3.51 1.30 7.59
N THR A 16 -4.10 0.12 7.42
CA THR A 16 -3.51 -1.14 7.91
C THR A 16 -3.38 -2.15 6.77
N PHE A 17 -2.17 -2.70 6.62
CA PHE A 17 -1.88 -3.70 5.59
C PHE A 17 -1.45 -5.01 6.21
N ARG A 18 -1.74 -6.10 5.50
CA ARG A 18 -1.05 -7.38 5.58
C ARG A 18 0.16 -7.31 4.64
N VAL A 19 1.33 -7.68 5.15
CA VAL A 19 2.60 -7.61 4.41
C VAL A 19 3.14 -9.02 4.24
N VAL A 20 3.55 -9.32 3.01
CA VAL A 20 4.27 -10.54 2.65
C VAL A 20 5.58 -10.13 1.96
N GLU A 21 6.66 -10.76 2.37
CA GLU A 21 7.96 -10.67 1.70
C GLU A 21 8.14 -11.90 0.81
N LEU A 22 8.51 -11.67 -0.45
CA LEU A 22 8.77 -12.70 -1.44
C LEU A 22 10.23 -12.61 -1.87
N ALA A 23 10.94 -13.74 -1.80
CA ALA A 23 12.27 -13.88 -2.38
C ALA A 23 12.16 -14.18 -3.87
N VAL A 24 12.99 -13.53 -4.69
CA VAL A 24 13.03 -13.77 -6.14
C VAL A 24 14.14 -14.77 -6.44
N VAL A 25 13.77 -15.98 -6.88
CA VAL A 25 14.72 -17.09 -7.06
C VAL A 25 15.80 -16.74 -8.10
N ALA A 26 15.42 -16.07 -9.19
CA ALA A 26 16.36 -15.69 -10.25
C ALA A 26 17.27 -14.49 -9.91
N ALA A 27 16.99 -13.78 -8.80
CA ALA A 27 17.74 -12.61 -8.35
C ALA A 27 17.80 -12.62 -6.81
N PRO A 28 18.73 -13.39 -6.20
CA PRO A 28 18.76 -13.63 -4.75
C PRO A 28 18.88 -12.38 -3.88
N GLU A 29 19.44 -11.30 -4.42
CA GLU A 29 19.55 -9.98 -3.82
C GLU A 29 18.23 -9.19 -3.81
N LEU A 30 17.26 -9.60 -4.64
CA LEU A 30 15.97 -8.94 -4.76
C LEU A 30 14.94 -9.51 -3.77
N ARG A 31 14.15 -8.60 -3.19
CA ARG A 31 12.99 -8.90 -2.34
C ARG A 31 11.80 -8.06 -2.80
N ILE A 32 10.63 -8.70 -2.91
CA ILE A 32 9.37 -8.01 -3.21
C ILE A 32 8.55 -7.96 -1.93
N MET A 33 8.09 -6.76 -1.57
CA MET A 33 7.19 -6.54 -0.43
C MET A 33 5.78 -6.26 -0.95
N ALA A 34 4.88 -7.23 -0.78
CA ALA A 34 3.48 -7.08 -1.16
C ALA A 34 2.65 -6.55 0.02
N TYR A 35 1.89 -5.48 -0.21
CA TYR A 35 1.01 -4.85 0.78
C TYR A 35 -0.44 -5.00 0.36
N THR A 36 -1.20 -5.81 1.09
CA THR A 36 -2.64 -6.02 0.87
C THR A 36 -3.43 -5.32 1.98
N PRO A 37 -4.51 -4.57 1.70
CA PRO A 37 -5.32 -3.97 2.76
C PRO A 37 -5.81 -5.04 3.74
N ALA A 38 -5.72 -4.74 5.04
CA ALA A 38 -6.07 -5.71 6.07
C ALA A 38 -7.59 -5.79 6.33
N ASP A 39 -8.34 -4.79 5.88
CA ASP A 39 -9.77 -4.59 6.14
C ASP A 39 -10.41 -3.67 5.08
N ASP A 40 -11.74 -3.69 5.00
CA ASP A 40 -12.54 -2.90 4.05
C ASP A 40 -12.37 -1.40 4.26
N GLN A 41 -12.13 -0.97 5.50
CA GLN A 41 -11.89 0.43 5.80
C GLN A 41 -10.61 0.91 5.12
N THR A 42 -9.54 0.13 5.18
CA THR A 42 -8.29 0.44 4.47
C THR A 42 -8.49 0.40 2.96
N TRP A 43 -9.26 -0.56 2.43
CA TRP A 43 -9.62 -0.62 1.01
C TRP A 43 -10.27 0.67 0.51
N ARG A 44 -11.26 1.20 1.24
CA ARG A 44 -11.98 2.43 0.87
C ARG A 44 -11.10 3.68 0.90
N LYS A 45 -10.04 3.69 1.72
CA LYS A 45 -9.11 4.82 1.83
C LYS A 45 -8.05 4.83 0.73
N LEU A 46 -7.72 3.69 0.11
CA LEU A 46 -6.63 3.59 -0.87
C LEU A 46 -6.76 4.53 -2.08
N PRO A 47 -7.93 4.72 -2.71
CA PRO A 47 -8.05 5.67 -3.81
C PRO A 47 -7.71 7.11 -3.40
N LEU A 48 -7.96 7.45 -2.13
CA LEU A 48 -7.72 8.77 -1.55
C LEU A 48 -6.25 9.01 -1.14
N THR A 49 -5.41 7.96 -1.10
CA THR A 49 -3.97 8.10 -0.81
C THR A 49 -3.15 8.41 -2.06
N ARG A 50 -3.78 8.41 -3.24
CA ARG A 50 -3.12 8.83 -4.47
C ARG A 50 -3.12 10.35 -4.50
N ARG A 51 -1.94 10.97 -4.55
CA ARG A 51 -1.86 12.40 -4.90
C ARG A 51 -2.57 12.56 -6.24
N ARG A 52 -3.52 13.50 -6.36
CA ARG A 52 -3.93 13.99 -7.68
C ARG A 52 -2.63 14.40 -8.38
N THR A 53 -2.25 13.69 -9.42
CA THR A 53 -1.31 14.23 -10.40
C THR A 53 -1.91 15.55 -10.86
N ALA A 54 -1.14 16.64 -10.75
CA ALA A 54 -1.56 17.98 -11.14
C ALA A 54 -1.70 18.13 -12.68
N GLY A 55 -2.47 17.24 -13.31
CA GLY A 55 -2.64 17.14 -14.75
C GLY A 55 -4.01 16.65 -15.23
N GLU A 56 -4.95 16.34 -14.33
CA GLU A 56 -6.37 16.05 -14.68
C GLU A 56 -7.31 17.09 -14.05
N ALA A 57 -6.91 18.36 -14.15
CA ALA A 57 -7.83 19.50 -14.05
C ALA A 57 -7.74 20.23 -15.39
N ALA A 58 -8.85 20.27 -16.12
CA ALA A 58 -9.06 20.80 -17.47
C ALA A 58 -8.71 19.85 -18.64
N GLY A 59 -9.71 19.07 -19.02
CA GLY A 59 -9.93 18.52 -20.36
C GLY A 59 -11.43 18.46 -20.58
#